data_AF-A0A9J5X1C1-F1
#
_entry.id   AF-A0A9J5X1C1-F1
#
_cell.length_a   1.000
_cell.length_b   1.000
_cell.length_c   1.000
_cell.angle_alpha   90.00
_cell.angle_beta   90.00
_cell.angle_gamma   90.00
#
_symmetry.space_group_name_H-M   'P 1'
#
loop_
_entity.id
_entity.type
_entity.pdbx_description
1 polymer ?
#
loop_
_entity_poly.entity_id
_entity_poly.type
_entity_poly.pdbx_seq_one_letter_code
_entity_poly.pdbx_strand_id
1 'polypeptide(L)'
;MLGGDLHTKNVEKAVDKLGTIIPLFLASTRFYDKRMEIYPNKLPAYVDKPQSKLKVVSIKNVPQQDSSSSDCGLYTRLFAEYISNEIFDMCSVDIDAKYHRQ
;
A
#
# COMPACT_ATOMS: atom_id res chain seq x y z
N MET A 1 -14.53 -16.33 -17.87
CA MET A 1 -14.86 -15.24 -16.92
C MET A 1 -14.25 -13.95 -17.45
N LEU A 2 -14.92 -13.27 -18.41
CA LEU A 2 -14.36 -12.11 -19.14
C LEU A 2 -14.33 -10.81 -18.30
N GLY A 3 -15.07 -10.75 -17.19
CA GLY A 3 -15.16 -9.57 -16.33
C GLY A 3 -13.96 -9.34 -15.40
N GLY A 4 -13.23 -10.40 -15.04
CA GLY A 4 -12.08 -10.32 -14.12
C GLY A 4 -10.91 -9.55 -14.72
N ASP A 5 -10.49 -9.91 -15.93
CA ASP A 5 -9.33 -9.29 -16.59
C ASP A 5 -9.55 -7.81 -16.92
N LEU A 6 -10.79 -7.44 -17.32
CA LEU A 6 -11.15 -6.04 -17.57
C LEU A 6 -11.16 -5.22 -16.28
N HIS A 7 -11.67 -5.79 -15.19
CA HIS A 7 -11.65 -5.15 -13.88
C HIS A 7 -10.22 -4.91 -13.40
N THR A 8 -9.34 -5.91 -13.51
CA THR A 8 -7.92 -5.79 -13.16
C THR A 8 -7.21 -4.69 -13.94
N LYS A 9 -7.40 -4.61 -15.27
CA LYS A 9 -6.79 -3.54 -16.10
C LYS A 9 -7.25 -2.14 -15.69
N ASN A 10 -8.52 -1.99 -15.35
CA ASN A 10 -9.06 -0.70 -14.90
C ASN A 10 -8.49 -0.29 -13.54
N VAL A 11 -8.37 -1.25 -12.61
CA VAL A 11 -7.72 -1.03 -11.31
C VAL A 11 -6.26 -0.64 -11.50
N GLU A 12 -5.50 -1.37 -12.31
CA GLU A 12 -4.09 -1.05 -12.59
C GLU A 12 -3.92 0.36 -13.16
N LYS A 13 -4.74 0.74 -14.13
CA LYS A 13 -4.73 2.09 -14.71
C LYS A 13 -5.08 3.17 -13.68
N ALA A 14 -6.00 2.90 -12.77
CA ALA A 14 -6.36 3.83 -11.71
C ALA A 14 -5.22 3.99 -10.69
N VAL A 15 -4.62 2.89 -10.26
CA VAL A 15 -3.52 2.91 -9.27
C VAL A 15 -2.27 3.56 -9.85
N ASP A 16 -1.93 3.34 -11.12
CA ASP A 16 -0.77 4.01 -11.76
C ASP A 16 -0.93 5.53 -11.81
N LYS A 17 -2.16 6.02 -12.05
CA LYS A 17 -2.48 7.46 -11.96
C LYS A 17 -2.29 7.99 -10.55
N LEU A 18 -2.74 7.25 -9.53
CA LEU A 18 -2.55 7.63 -8.13
C LEU A 18 -1.07 7.69 -7.75
N GLY A 19 -0.26 6.75 -8.23
CA GLY A 19 1.20 6.75 -8.04
C GLY A 19 1.90 7.99 -8.58
N THR A 20 1.26 8.70 -9.51
CA THR A 20 1.74 9.98 -10.07
C THR A 20 1.12 11.19 -9.36
N ILE A 21 -0.20 11.18 -9.13
CA ILE A 21 -0.92 12.33 -8.56
C ILE A 21 -0.56 12.56 -7.10
N ILE A 22 -0.38 11.50 -6.30
CA ILE A 22 -0.10 11.65 -4.85
C ILE A 22 1.22 12.42 -4.62
N PRO A 23 2.38 12.03 -5.21
CA PRO A 23 3.60 12.82 -5.07
C PRO A 23 3.45 14.28 -5.52
N LEU A 24 2.79 14.50 -6.66
CA LEU A 24 2.55 15.85 -7.20
C LEU A 24 1.71 16.68 -6.24
N PHE A 25 0.66 16.11 -5.64
CA PHE A 25 -0.18 16.77 -4.66
C PHE A 25 0.61 17.12 -3.38
N LEU A 26 1.41 16.20 -2.85
CA LEU A 26 2.23 16.45 -1.66
C LEU A 26 3.29 17.54 -1.91
N ALA A 27 3.92 17.52 -3.09
CA ALA A 27 4.85 18.58 -3.50
C ALA A 27 4.14 19.93 -3.66
N SER A 28 2.99 19.96 -4.36
CA SER A 28 2.25 21.21 -4.65
C SER A 28 1.68 21.88 -3.39
N THR A 29 1.32 21.08 -2.38
CA THR A 29 0.83 21.56 -1.08
C THR A 29 1.95 21.93 -0.12
N ARG A 30 3.22 21.79 -0.56
CA ARG A 30 4.42 21.98 0.25
C ARG A 30 4.36 21.16 1.53
N PHE A 31 3.83 19.95 1.44
CA PHE A 31 3.59 19.08 2.59
C PHE A 31 4.89 18.80 3.36
N TYR A 32 5.96 18.45 2.63
CA TYR A 32 7.25 18.14 3.23
C TYR A 32 7.94 19.37 3.84
N ASP A 33 7.71 20.58 3.31
CA ASP A 33 8.22 21.82 3.92
C ASP A 33 7.64 22.05 5.33
N LYS A 34 6.40 21.59 5.55
CA LYS A 34 5.72 21.65 6.85
C LYS A 34 6.09 20.49 7.77
N ARG A 35 6.74 19.45 7.23
CA ARG A 35 7.06 18.18 7.90
C ARG A 35 8.49 17.76 7.57
N MET A 36 9.44 18.66 7.87
CA MET A 36 10.85 18.50 7.54
C MET A 36 11.47 17.24 8.17
N GLU A 37 10.90 16.74 9.26
CA GLU A 37 11.31 15.52 9.95
C GLU A 37 11.10 14.24 9.12
N ILE A 38 10.20 14.26 8.13
CA ILE A 38 9.95 13.14 7.22
C ILE A 38 10.37 13.46 5.78
N TYR A 39 11.19 14.50 5.57
CA TYR A 39 11.72 14.80 4.25
C TYR A 39 12.59 13.62 3.77
N PRO A 40 12.44 13.12 2.52
CA PRO A 40 13.11 11.88 2.09
C PRO A 40 14.63 11.86 2.27
N ASN A 41 15.31 13.00 2.14
CA ASN A 41 16.76 13.12 2.37
C ASN A 41 17.19 13.03 3.86
N LYS A 42 16.23 13.07 4.79
CA LYS A 42 16.45 12.87 6.22
C LYS A 42 16.20 11.43 6.66
N LEU A 43 15.60 10.60 5.79
CA LEU A 43 15.28 9.21 6.07
C LEU A 43 16.22 8.30 5.28
N PRO A 44 17.15 7.56 5.93
CA PRO A 44 18.14 6.73 5.24
C PRO A 44 17.54 5.77 4.20
N ALA A 45 16.36 5.21 4.49
CA ALA A 45 15.66 4.29 3.59
C ALA A 45 15.10 4.94 2.29
N TYR A 46 15.15 6.27 2.18
CA TYR A 46 14.53 7.04 1.10
C TYR A 46 15.48 8.04 0.40
N VAL A 47 16.74 8.13 0.83
CA VAL A 47 17.70 9.13 0.30
C VAL A 47 17.94 8.98 -1.21
N ASP A 48 17.97 7.75 -1.71
CA ASP A 48 18.21 7.44 -3.14
C ASP A 48 16.92 7.16 -3.92
N LYS A 49 15.74 7.35 -3.30
CA LYS A 49 14.46 7.02 -3.94
C LYS A 49 13.93 8.21 -4.75
N PRO A 50 13.43 7.97 -5.98
CA PRO A 50 12.87 9.03 -6.80
C PRO A 50 11.61 9.62 -6.15
N GLN A 51 11.53 10.95 -6.10
CA GLN A 51 10.41 11.67 -5.48
C GLN A 51 9.24 11.96 -6.46
N SER A 52 9.43 11.72 -7.75
CA SER A 52 8.49 12.12 -8.80
C SER A 52 7.35 11.13 -9.06
N LYS A 53 7.57 9.84 -8.82
CA LYS A 53 6.57 8.78 -9.03
C LYS A 53 6.74 7.66 -8.02
N LEU A 54 5.64 7.24 -7.41
CA LEU A 54 5.63 6.05 -6.56
C LEU A 54 5.70 4.79 -7.41
N LYS A 55 6.59 3.87 -7.04
CA LYS A 55 6.56 2.51 -7.58
C LYS A 55 5.34 1.80 -7.01
N VAL A 56 4.40 1.46 -7.88
CA VAL A 56 3.23 0.64 -7.54
C VAL A 56 3.59 -0.83 -7.75
N VAL A 57 3.27 -1.67 -6.78
CA VAL A 57 3.43 -3.12 -6.86
C VAL A 57 2.07 -3.76 -6.59
N SER A 58 1.68 -4.72 -7.43
CA SER A 58 0.48 -5.53 -7.22
C SER A 58 0.90 -6.88 -6.66
N ILE A 59 0.39 -7.21 -5.48
CA ILE A 59 0.65 -8.49 -4.81
C ILE A 59 -0.62 -9.31 -4.92
N LYS A 60 -0.49 -10.52 -5.49
CA LYS A 60 -1.60 -11.46 -5.66
C LYS A 60 -1.57 -12.51 -4.56
N ASN A 61 -2.68 -13.23 -4.38
CA ASN A 61 -2.79 -14.33 -3.43
C ASN A 61 -2.47 -13.97 -1.98
N VAL A 62 -2.65 -12.69 -1.61
CA VAL A 62 -2.59 -12.29 -0.20
C VAL A 62 -3.79 -12.89 0.54
N PRO A 63 -3.64 -13.20 1.84
CA PRO A 63 -4.72 -13.73 2.66
C PRO A 63 -5.99 -12.89 2.52
N GLN A 64 -7.13 -13.55 2.35
CA GLN A 64 -8.43 -12.89 2.22
C GLN A 64 -9.27 -13.23 3.45
N GLN A 65 -9.98 -12.24 3.97
CA GLN A 65 -11.03 -12.50 4.96
C GLN A 65 -12.13 -13.37 4.35
N ASP A 66 -12.80 -14.15 5.20
CA ASP A 66 -14.05 -14.83 4.81
C ASP A 66 -15.09 -13.81 4.31
N SER A 67 -15.88 -14.21 3.32
CA SER A 67 -16.90 -13.34 2.72
C SER A 67 -18.01 -12.93 3.70
N SER A 68 -18.19 -13.69 4.77
CA SER A 68 -19.12 -13.38 5.86
C SER A 68 -18.48 -12.54 6.98
N SER A 69 -17.18 -12.25 6.89
CA SER A 69 -16.47 -11.49 7.91
C SER A 69 -16.47 -9.99 7.61
N SER A 70 -16.36 -9.19 8.68
CA SER A 70 -16.21 -7.73 8.65
C SER A 70 -14.83 -7.30 9.16
N ASP A 71 -13.80 -8.06 8.83
CA ASP A 71 -12.42 -7.90 9.32
C ASP A 71 -11.53 -7.12 8.35
N CYS A 72 -12.08 -6.43 7.35
CA CYS A 72 -11.28 -5.68 6.36
C CYS A 72 -10.30 -4.68 7.01
N GLY A 73 -10.71 -4.03 8.10
CA GLY A 73 -9.86 -3.11 8.86
C GLY A 73 -8.71 -3.82 9.56
N LEU A 74 -8.95 -5.02 10.08
CA LEU A 74 -7.92 -5.86 10.70
C LEU A 74 -6.88 -6.32 9.67
N TYR A 75 -7.33 -6.83 8.52
CA TYR A 75 -6.43 -7.23 7.43
C TYR A 75 -5.59 -6.05 6.94
N THR A 76 -6.22 -4.88 6.78
CA THR A 76 -5.51 -3.64 6.41
C THR A 76 -4.42 -3.29 7.44
N ARG A 77 -4.72 -3.40 8.73
CA ARG A 77 -3.75 -3.17 9.82
C ARG A 77 -2.59 -4.15 9.76
N LEU A 78 -2.85 -5.45 9.62
CA LEU A 78 -1.81 -6.47 9.54
C LEU A 78 -0.91 -6.25 8.32
N PHE A 79 -1.50 -5.97 7.15
CA PHE A 79 -0.70 -5.66 5.96
C PHE A 79 0.18 -4.43 6.15
N ALA A 80 -0.33 -3.38 6.79
CA ALA A 80 0.48 -2.20 7.12
C ALA A 80 1.65 -2.55 8.07
N GLU A 81 1.42 -3.43 9.05
CA GLU A 81 2.45 -3.92 9.97
C GLU A 81 3.55 -4.72 9.24
N TYR A 82 3.18 -5.68 8.40
CA TYR A 82 4.14 -6.46 7.61
C TYR A 82 4.96 -5.57 6.67
N ILE A 83 4.32 -4.66 5.93
CA ILE A 83 5.02 -3.71 5.04
C ILE A 83 5.99 -2.82 5.82
N SER A 84 5.61 -2.38 7.01
CA SER A 84 6.45 -1.54 7.86
C SER A 84 7.70 -2.28 8.36
N ASN A 85 7.66 -3.61 8.42
CA ASN A 85 8.79 -4.48 8.74
C ASN A 85 9.49 -5.02 7.47
N GLU A 86 9.26 -4.41 6.31
CA GLU A 86 9.84 -4.79 5.02
C GLU A 86 9.48 -6.21 4.54
N ILE A 87 8.37 -6.77 5.05
CA ILE A 87 7.83 -8.07 4.62
C ILE A 87 6.78 -7.81 3.54
N PHE A 88 7.15 -8.02 2.28
CA PHE A 88 6.29 -7.75 1.12
C PHE A 88 5.64 -9.01 0.52
N ASP A 89 6.18 -10.20 0.80
CA ASP A 89 5.54 -11.46 0.44
C ASP A 89 4.69 -11.95 1.60
N MET A 90 3.37 -11.82 1.44
CA MET A 90 2.40 -12.20 2.46
C MET A 90 1.58 -13.43 2.06
N CYS A 91 1.89 -14.06 0.92
CA CYS A 91 1.05 -15.13 0.36
C CYS A 91 0.97 -16.36 1.28
N SER A 92 1.97 -16.53 2.15
CA SER A 92 2.08 -17.65 3.09
C SER A 92 1.67 -17.29 4.53
N VAL A 93 1.25 -16.05 4.78
CA VAL A 93 0.85 -15.61 6.13
C VAL A 93 -0.53 -16.20 6.45
N ASP A 94 -0.62 -16.97 7.53
CA ASP A 94 -1.90 -17.41 8.07
C ASP A 94 -2.44 -16.34 9.03
N ILE A 95 -3.55 -15.70 8.66
CA ILE A 95 -4.19 -14.65 9.45
C ILE A 95 -5.38 -15.25 10.19
N ASP A 96 -5.20 -15.61 11.46
CA ASP A 96 -6.32 -15.95 12.32
C ASP A 96 -6.90 -14.68 12.96
N ALA A 97 -7.96 -14.17 12.32
CA ALA A 97 -8.62 -12.94 12.73
C ALA A 97 -9.14 -12.96 14.18
N LYS A 98 -9.40 -14.14 14.77
CA LYS A 98 -9.92 -14.24 16.14
C LYS A 98 -8.90 -13.79 17.19
N TYR A 99 -7.61 -14.01 16.94
CA TYR A 99 -6.55 -13.62 17.88
C TYR A 99 -6.21 -12.12 17.85
N HIS A 100 -6.58 -11.43 16.76
CA HIS A 100 -6.22 -10.02 16.58
C HIS A 100 -7.37 -9.02 16.87
N ARG A 101 -8.56 -9.50 17.23
CA ARG A 101 -9.71 -8.65 17.65
C ARG A 101 -9.60 -8.15 19.11
N GLN A 102 -8.54 -8.50 19.83
CA GLN A 102 -8.34 -8.11 21.24
C GLN A 102 -7.91 -6.66 21.40
#